data_AF-A0A1J8QEU1-F1
#
_entry.id   AF-A0A1J8QEU1-F1
#
_cell.length_a   1.000
_cell.length_b   1.000
_cell.length_c   1.000
_cell.angle_alpha   90.00
_cell.angle_beta   90.00
_cell.angle_gamma   90.00
#
_symmetry.space_group_name_H-M   'P 1'
#
loop_
_entity.id
_entity.type
_entity.pdbx_description
1 polymer ?
#
loop_
_entity_poly.entity_id
_entity_poly.type
_entity_poly.pdbx_seq_one_letter_code
_entity_poly.pdbx_strand_id
1 'polypeptide(L)'
;MHLKESDFETLIADATHRSFLAIGQLTVIATGRSCLPSQFERMVEVMFLLLDARHIPYNGDTWSQDVEAPCAALTFIGSTFYIWLSNDSMASSLIAGFLSHWGNIRRWIIYLHTACIKAESLDISIRLDCKAAVVSFLALTRDRLLVGWSKKVIADTKIMPLIFELWKLETSDVRFSSYTGRSRADRESVILNSCFMMAHETNTSIDWDHALRPFDGQPSYVSRTALSHLAQEMARNNLDPECIAWDVHIITAISFRDDMRESLFRLGAITTHTNLIHLIVGRSFHSSDLTFAARCISNASLFLRGRLQESDGIPWISEALRADIVMALVKCQRFIPFMDSDKAREAPSDLLHSILPAYTAYRSLLPPIVKAVHAVKDLGLEKKLDTKGKLYAGWQCLHETTERRRVLKCDEPHQAHVQTCHNENCRKTLPTASRVSGTTGGGESTKYTAPEFKNAPHGLHYPTVGEMRAISNRDLKFLDRVIENELLKHRPRIASHGLKINVIELDITRGEPNITFDSRGIQQSPFKLLCRCEHYMDEKWKSMRQHAIRTDEPCVLVRVFIPGGIARKVVLRAIPLFKVLGNPVKQSAVFATYVYTCCGRPGLEINNQSPLKV
;
A
#
# COMPACT_ATOMS: atom_id res chain seq x y z
N MET A 1 34.51 22.58 28.48
CA MET A 1 34.61 22.79 29.94
C MET A 1 34.28 21.46 30.57
N HIS A 2 35.26 20.75 31.15
CA HIS A 2 35.00 19.48 31.81
C HIS A 2 34.31 19.77 33.16
N LEU A 3 33.24 19.04 33.45
CA LEU A 3 32.56 19.11 34.75
C LEU A 3 33.56 18.63 35.82
N LYS A 4 33.67 19.34 36.95
CA LYS A 4 34.51 18.87 38.05
C LYS A 4 33.90 17.59 38.61
N GLU A 5 34.74 16.62 38.97
CA GLU A 5 34.28 15.34 39.51
C GLU A 5 33.39 15.52 40.74
N SER A 6 33.70 16.46 41.64
CA SER A 6 32.87 16.79 42.81
C SER A 6 31.44 17.21 42.44
N ASP A 7 31.29 17.95 41.35
CA ASP A 7 30.00 18.46 40.89
C ASP A 7 29.21 17.31 40.25
N PHE A 8 29.89 16.41 39.52
CA PHE A 8 29.31 15.19 38.99
C PHE A 8 28.79 14.27 40.11
N GLU A 9 29.59 14.02 41.15
CA GLU A 9 29.19 13.21 42.30
C GLU A 9 27.95 13.73 43.00
N THR A 10 27.87 15.06 43.18
CA THR A 10 26.71 15.71 43.79
C THR A 10 25.46 15.47 42.95
N LEU A 11 25.54 15.62 41.63
CA LEU A 11 24.42 15.36 40.72
C LEU A 11 23.98 13.89 40.74
N ILE A 12 24.91 12.95 40.82
CA ILE A 12 24.60 11.52 40.91
C ILE A 12 23.91 11.19 42.23
N ALA A 13 24.39 11.73 43.35
CA ALA A 13 23.75 11.56 44.65
C ALA A 13 22.33 12.13 44.65
N ASP A 14 22.16 13.36 44.15
CA ASP A 14 20.84 14.01 44.06
C ASP A 14 19.88 13.25 43.14
N ALA A 15 20.37 12.75 42.00
CA ALA A 15 19.57 11.93 41.10
C ALA A 15 19.17 10.59 41.74
N THR A 16 20.05 9.97 42.53
CA THR A 16 19.75 8.76 43.31
C THR A 16 18.66 9.04 44.35
N HIS A 17 18.62 10.25 44.90
CA HIS A 17 17.54 10.75 45.75
C HIS A 17 16.32 11.28 44.96
N ARG A 18 16.18 10.87 43.69
CA ARG A 18 15.03 11.16 42.81
C ARG A 18 14.86 12.64 42.46
N SER A 19 15.92 13.45 42.50
CA SER A 19 15.86 14.86 42.08
C SER A 19 15.64 14.99 40.57
N PHE A 20 14.46 15.47 40.15
CA PHE A 20 14.13 15.75 38.75
C PHE A 20 15.12 16.73 38.10
N LEU A 21 15.50 17.79 38.82
CA LEU A 21 16.44 18.80 38.34
C LEU A 21 17.83 18.20 38.09
N ALA A 22 18.31 17.34 38.98
CA ALA A 22 19.60 16.67 38.82
C ALA A 22 19.59 15.75 37.59
N ILE A 23 18.52 14.96 37.39
CA ILE A 23 18.37 14.11 36.20
C ILE A 23 18.36 14.96 34.92
N GLY A 24 17.65 16.10 34.93
CA GLY A 24 17.64 17.04 33.80
C GLY A 24 19.04 17.58 33.48
N GLN A 25 19.82 17.96 34.49
CA GLN A 25 21.21 18.40 34.31
C GLN A 25 22.10 17.28 33.79
N LEU A 26 21.95 16.06 34.31
CA LEU A 26 22.66 14.88 33.80
C LEU A 26 22.32 14.62 32.33
N THR A 27 21.06 14.78 31.89
CA THR A 27 20.67 14.67 30.47
C THR A 27 21.42 15.70 29.61
N VAL A 28 21.52 16.95 30.06
CA VAL A 28 22.27 18.01 29.36
C VAL A 28 23.76 17.68 29.29
N ILE A 29 24.33 17.13 30.36
CA ILE A 29 25.74 16.69 30.37
C ILE A 29 25.95 15.52 29.41
N ALA A 30 25.08 14.51 29.44
CA ALA A 30 25.16 13.31 28.63
C ALA A 30 24.99 13.57 27.12
N THR A 31 24.24 14.61 26.74
CA THR A 31 24.12 15.06 25.35
C THR A 31 25.27 15.99 24.91
N GLY A 32 26.03 16.53 25.87
CA GLY A 32 27.17 17.40 25.64
C GLY A 32 28.47 16.66 25.33
N ARG A 33 29.43 17.36 24.71
CA ARG A 33 30.77 16.82 24.37
C ARG A 33 31.70 16.62 25.57
N SER A 34 31.28 17.01 26.78
CA SER A 34 32.12 17.04 27.99
C SER A 34 31.94 15.82 28.90
N CYS A 35 30.97 14.96 28.64
CA CYS A 35 30.74 13.73 29.39
C CYS A 35 31.77 12.66 29.01
N LEU A 36 32.33 11.97 30.00
CA LEU A 36 33.21 10.83 29.79
C LEU A 36 32.41 9.51 29.69
N PRO A 37 32.89 8.50 28.95
CA PRO A 37 32.32 7.15 28.93
C PRO A 37 31.91 6.61 30.31
N SER A 38 32.83 6.61 31.27
CA SER A 38 32.58 6.11 32.63
C SER A 38 31.54 6.92 33.40
N GLN A 39 31.44 8.23 33.14
CA GLN A 39 30.41 9.08 33.73
C GLN A 39 29.03 8.70 33.17
N PHE A 40 28.93 8.47 31.86
CA PHE A 40 27.67 8.06 31.24
C PHE A 40 27.20 6.68 31.74
N GLU A 41 28.10 5.71 31.87
CA GLU A 41 27.78 4.40 32.47
C GLU A 41 27.14 4.55 33.85
N ARG A 42 27.75 5.35 34.74
CA ARG A 42 27.17 5.63 36.06
C ARG A 42 25.83 6.35 35.99
N MET A 43 25.67 7.32 35.09
CA MET A 43 24.38 8.00 34.91
C MET A 43 23.29 6.99 34.52
N VAL A 44 23.58 6.10 33.56
CA VAL A 44 22.65 5.05 33.10
C VAL A 44 22.31 4.07 34.21
N GLU A 45 23.27 3.64 35.02
CA GLU A 45 23.03 2.78 36.18
C GLU A 45 22.07 3.41 37.18
N VAL A 46 22.23 4.71 37.48
CA VAL A 46 21.30 5.47 38.32
C VAL A 46 19.91 5.50 37.69
N MET A 47 19.79 5.72 36.38
CA MET A 47 18.49 5.69 35.72
C MET A 47 17.83 4.30 35.80
N PHE A 48 18.60 3.21 35.68
CA PHE A 48 18.07 1.86 35.87
C PHE A 48 17.62 1.59 37.30
N LEU A 49 18.32 2.14 38.30
CA LEU A 49 17.91 2.07 39.71
C LEU A 49 16.58 2.81 39.93
N LEU A 50 16.42 3.99 39.35
CA LEU A 50 15.17 4.76 39.40
C LEU A 50 14.00 4.04 38.71
N LEU A 51 14.31 3.20 37.73
CA LEU A 51 13.35 2.37 36.99
C LEU A 51 13.19 0.96 37.56
N ASP A 52 13.60 0.70 38.80
CA ASP A 52 13.29 -0.57 39.46
C ASP A 52 11.76 -0.71 39.67
N ALA A 53 11.19 -1.84 39.23
CA ALA A 53 9.75 -2.07 39.29
C ALA A 53 9.22 -2.20 40.73
N ARG A 54 10.09 -2.43 41.72
CA ARG A 54 9.73 -2.44 43.15
C ARG A 54 9.26 -1.08 43.65
N HIS A 55 9.58 -0.01 42.93
CA HIS A 55 9.19 1.34 43.25
C HIS A 55 7.87 1.79 42.61
N ILE A 56 7.21 0.93 41.84
CA ILE A 56 5.90 1.23 41.24
C ILE A 56 4.86 1.32 42.39
N PRO A 57 4.09 2.42 42.50
CA PRO A 57 3.07 2.57 43.53
C PRO A 57 2.00 1.46 43.45
N TYR A 58 1.66 0.88 44.61
CA TYR A 58 0.70 -0.22 44.68
C TYR A 58 -0.76 0.25 44.83
N ASN A 59 -1.01 1.46 45.34
CA ASN A 59 -2.34 2.01 45.59
C ASN A 59 -2.33 3.52 45.32
N GLY A 60 -3.09 3.95 44.33
CA GLY A 60 -3.04 5.27 43.73
C GLY A 60 -3.42 6.47 44.61
N ASP A 61 -2.67 6.76 45.66
CA ASP A 61 -2.90 7.91 46.56
C ASP A 61 -1.71 8.90 46.63
N THR A 62 -0.51 8.55 46.12
CA THR A 62 0.65 9.48 46.03
C THR A 62 1.15 9.58 44.58
N TRP A 63 0.80 10.68 43.89
CA TRP A 63 0.91 10.71 42.42
C TRP A 63 2.01 11.59 41.82
N SER A 64 2.26 12.81 42.32
CA SER A 64 3.13 13.74 41.59
C SER A 64 4.62 13.43 41.75
N GLN A 65 5.12 13.28 42.98
CA GLN A 65 6.56 13.05 43.22
C GLN A 65 7.03 11.63 42.84
N ASP A 66 6.13 10.64 42.86
CA ASP A 66 6.49 9.24 42.62
C ASP A 66 6.69 8.88 41.14
N VAL A 67 6.22 9.72 40.20
CA VAL A 67 6.31 9.47 38.75
C VAL A 67 7.28 10.40 38.02
N GLU A 68 7.62 11.56 38.58
CA GLU A 68 8.55 12.53 37.97
C GLU A 68 9.92 11.93 37.69
N ALA A 69 10.54 11.27 38.68
CA ALA A 69 11.86 10.68 38.52
C ALA A 69 11.90 9.52 37.50
N PRO A 70 10.96 8.55 37.51
CA PRO A 70 10.84 7.55 36.44
C PRO A 70 10.63 8.16 35.04
N CYS A 71 9.79 9.20 34.92
CA CYS A 71 9.59 9.90 33.64
C CYS A 71 10.88 10.58 33.16
N ALA A 72 11.60 11.25 34.05
CA ALA A 72 12.89 11.86 33.75
C ALA A 72 13.94 10.81 33.36
N ALA A 73 13.98 9.66 34.04
CA ALA A 73 14.88 8.56 33.73
C ALA A 73 14.60 7.93 32.36
N LEU A 74 13.32 7.68 32.02
CA LEU A 74 12.93 7.21 30.69
C LEU A 74 13.31 8.21 29.59
N THR A 75 13.07 9.50 29.84
CA THR A 75 13.43 10.58 28.91
C THR A 75 14.95 10.68 28.75
N PHE A 76 15.72 10.61 29.84
CA PHE A 76 17.18 10.57 29.82
C PHE A 76 17.66 9.44 28.92
N ILE A 77 17.18 8.20 29.15
CA ILE A 77 17.60 7.05 28.36
C ILE A 77 17.18 7.25 26.90
N GLY A 78 15.91 7.54 26.63
CA GLY A 78 15.39 7.73 25.26
C GLY A 78 16.15 8.78 24.44
N SER A 79 16.58 9.87 25.07
CA SER A 79 17.25 10.99 24.40
C SER A 79 18.77 10.87 24.31
N THR A 80 19.41 10.06 25.15
CA THR A 80 20.88 10.00 25.23
C THR A 80 21.46 8.68 24.74
N PHE A 81 20.74 7.56 24.84
CA PHE A 81 21.32 6.23 24.64
C PHE A 81 21.94 6.05 23.25
N TYR A 82 21.24 6.48 22.20
CA TYR A 82 21.71 6.33 20.81
C TYR A 82 23.05 7.06 20.53
N ILE A 83 23.31 8.18 21.23
CA ILE A 83 24.56 8.94 21.11
C ILE A 83 25.73 8.07 21.57
N TRP A 84 25.53 7.35 22.66
CA TRP A 84 26.57 6.56 23.34
C TRP A 84 26.70 5.14 22.79
N LEU A 85 25.66 4.59 22.17
CA LEU A 85 25.75 3.34 21.41
C LEU A 85 26.72 3.44 20.21
N SER A 86 26.99 4.66 19.72
CA SER A 86 27.99 4.89 18.68
C SER A 86 29.43 4.74 19.18
N ASN A 87 29.65 4.56 20.49
CA ASN A 87 30.96 4.29 21.07
C ASN A 87 31.17 2.77 21.22
N ASP A 88 32.01 2.20 20.35
CA ASP A 88 32.29 0.76 20.29
C ASP A 88 32.74 0.16 21.63
N SER A 89 33.48 0.92 22.44
CA SER A 89 34.00 0.44 23.73
C SER A 89 32.91 0.22 24.78
N MET A 90 31.79 0.94 24.67
CA MET A 90 30.70 0.91 25.64
C MET A 90 29.47 0.17 25.14
N ALA A 91 29.24 0.16 23.81
CA ALA A 91 27.99 -0.28 23.21
C ALA A 91 27.55 -1.66 23.71
N SER A 92 28.47 -2.63 23.78
CA SER A 92 28.16 -3.98 24.26
C SER A 92 27.71 -4.02 25.73
N SER A 93 28.39 -3.26 26.60
CA SER A 93 28.04 -3.15 28.03
C SER A 93 26.69 -2.47 28.22
N LEU A 94 26.49 -1.33 27.54
CA LEU A 94 25.23 -0.59 27.57
C LEU A 94 24.04 -1.42 27.08
N ILE A 95 24.19 -2.12 25.95
CA ILE A 95 23.14 -3.00 25.42
C ILE A 95 22.85 -4.15 26.41
N ALA A 96 23.88 -4.77 26.99
CA ALA A 96 23.69 -5.84 27.97
C ALA A 96 22.95 -5.35 29.22
N GLY A 97 23.37 -4.20 29.78
CA GLY A 97 22.71 -3.57 30.92
C GLY A 97 21.27 -3.16 30.61
N PHE A 98 21.02 -2.62 29.43
CA PHE A 98 19.68 -2.27 28.97
C PHE A 98 18.76 -3.50 28.86
N LEU A 99 19.27 -4.59 28.27
CA LEU A 99 18.51 -5.83 28.13
C LEU A 99 18.22 -6.52 29.46
N SER A 100 19.13 -6.43 30.44
CA SER A 100 18.92 -7.01 31.78
C SER A 100 17.86 -6.24 32.58
N HIS A 101 17.77 -4.92 32.40
CA HIS A 101 16.77 -4.08 33.08
C HIS A 101 15.44 -3.94 32.33
N TRP A 102 15.34 -4.46 31.10
CA TRP A 102 14.13 -4.36 30.26
C TRP A 102 12.85 -4.78 30.99
N GLY A 103 12.91 -5.84 31.81
CA GLY A 103 11.74 -6.32 32.57
C GLY A 103 11.16 -5.27 33.52
N ASN A 104 12.02 -4.45 34.14
CA ASN A 104 11.61 -3.39 35.04
C ASN A 104 11.10 -2.16 34.28
N ILE A 105 11.85 -1.74 33.26
CA ILE A 105 11.47 -0.62 32.39
C ILE A 105 10.11 -0.85 31.73
N ARG A 106 9.89 -2.07 31.23
CA ARG A 106 8.61 -2.50 30.66
C ARG A 106 7.45 -2.34 31.64
N ARG A 107 7.63 -2.68 32.92
CA ARG A 107 6.58 -2.53 33.95
C ARG A 107 6.26 -1.06 34.21
N TRP A 108 7.27 -0.20 34.25
CA TRP A 108 7.08 1.25 34.36
C TRP A 108 6.32 1.82 33.16
N ILE A 109 6.66 1.45 31.93
CA ILE A 109 5.94 1.91 30.73
C ILE A 109 4.45 1.53 30.80
N ILE A 110 4.15 0.28 31.19
CA ILE A 110 2.76 -0.20 31.33
C ILE A 110 2.04 0.57 32.45
N TYR A 111 2.70 0.80 33.58
CA TYR A 111 2.15 1.56 34.70
C TYR A 111 1.85 3.01 34.30
N LEU A 112 2.83 3.75 33.76
CA LEU A 112 2.67 5.13 33.33
C LEU A 112 1.54 5.27 32.30
N HIS A 113 1.43 4.33 31.38
CA HIS A 113 0.32 4.33 30.44
C HIS A 113 -1.04 4.09 31.11
N THR A 114 -1.15 3.04 31.92
CA THR A 114 -2.45 2.59 32.46
C THR A 114 -2.95 3.48 33.60
N ALA A 115 -2.04 3.85 34.51
CA ALA A 115 -2.36 4.60 35.73
C ALA A 115 -2.20 6.12 35.54
N CYS A 116 -1.37 6.59 34.59
CA CYS A 116 -1.19 8.01 34.35
C CYS A 116 -1.86 8.49 33.06
N ILE A 117 -1.38 8.06 31.89
CA ILE A 117 -1.82 8.60 30.59
C ILE A 117 -3.33 8.38 30.37
N LYS A 118 -3.85 7.21 30.74
CA LYS A 118 -5.28 6.87 30.60
C LYS A 118 -6.18 7.42 31.71
N ALA A 119 -5.61 7.85 32.83
CA ALA A 119 -6.41 8.32 33.96
C ALA A 119 -6.94 9.74 33.67
N GLU A 120 -8.19 9.83 33.23
CA GLU A 120 -8.85 11.11 32.93
C GLU A 120 -8.96 12.03 34.15
N SER A 121 -8.88 11.47 35.37
CA SER A 121 -8.87 12.21 36.63
C SER A 121 -7.56 12.96 36.90
N LEU A 122 -6.47 12.61 36.22
CA LEU A 122 -5.19 13.29 36.39
C LEU A 122 -5.10 14.56 35.54
N ASP A 123 -4.33 15.52 36.04
CA ASP A 123 -4.06 16.76 35.31
C ASP A 123 -3.42 16.47 33.95
N ILE A 124 -3.84 17.23 32.94
CA ILE A 124 -3.39 17.03 31.57
C ILE A 124 -1.88 17.20 31.42
N SER A 125 -1.23 18.09 32.20
CA SER A 125 0.21 18.28 32.13
C SER A 125 0.97 17.01 32.53
N ILE A 126 0.58 16.39 33.65
CA ILE A 126 1.17 15.13 34.13
C ILE A 126 0.99 14.02 33.10
N ARG A 127 -0.20 13.93 32.49
CA ARG A 127 -0.48 12.92 31.45
C ARG A 127 0.40 13.12 30.22
N LEU A 128 0.63 14.37 29.82
CA LEU A 128 1.49 14.73 28.70
C LEU A 128 2.97 14.44 29.00
N ASP A 129 3.44 14.74 30.22
CA ASP A 129 4.81 14.45 30.64
C ASP A 129 5.08 12.93 30.69
N CYS A 130 4.14 12.16 31.24
CA CYS A 130 4.22 10.69 31.24
C CYS A 130 4.23 10.14 29.80
N LYS A 131 3.37 10.67 28.93
CA LYS A 131 3.34 10.32 27.51
C LYS A 131 4.68 10.61 26.85
N ALA A 132 5.19 11.83 26.99
CA ALA A 132 6.46 12.26 26.40
C ALA A 132 7.61 11.34 26.84
N ALA A 133 7.69 10.99 28.12
CA ALA A 133 8.71 10.08 28.64
C ALA A 133 8.62 8.67 28.01
N VAL A 134 7.41 8.11 27.93
CA VAL A 134 7.19 6.79 27.30
C VAL A 134 7.54 6.82 25.81
N VAL A 135 7.14 7.86 25.11
CA VAL A 135 7.36 8.04 23.67
C VAL A 135 8.84 8.23 23.37
N SER A 136 9.54 9.12 24.08
CA SER A 136 10.99 9.31 23.93
C SER A 136 11.77 8.03 24.18
N PHE A 137 11.37 7.22 25.16
CA PHE A 137 12.01 5.94 25.40
C PHE A 137 11.72 4.93 24.27
N LEU A 138 10.47 4.78 23.86
CA LEU A 138 10.07 3.83 22.80
C LEU A 138 10.60 4.26 21.42
N ALA A 139 10.95 5.53 21.22
CA ALA A 139 11.61 6.03 20.01
C ALA A 139 12.97 5.36 19.76
N LEU A 140 13.61 4.78 20.79
CA LEU A 140 14.82 3.96 20.63
C LEU A 140 14.60 2.77 19.69
N THR A 141 13.36 2.35 19.43
CA THR A 141 13.07 1.21 18.54
C THR A 141 13.57 1.44 17.11
N ARG A 142 13.81 2.70 16.74
CA ARG A 142 14.38 3.11 15.44
C ARG A 142 15.87 2.85 15.31
N ASP A 143 16.58 2.66 16.43
CA ASP A 143 18.03 2.50 16.42
C ASP A 143 18.40 1.07 15.97
N ARG A 144 19.16 0.97 14.88
CA ARG A 144 19.58 -0.31 14.31
C ARG A 144 20.51 -1.09 15.23
N LEU A 145 21.25 -0.42 16.12
CA LEU A 145 22.09 -1.08 17.12
C LEU A 145 21.27 -1.79 18.20
N LEU A 146 20.01 -1.39 18.39
CA LEU A 146 19.07 -2.00 19.32
C LEU A 146 18.13 -3.03 18.68
N VAL A 147 18.47 -3.55 17.49
CA VAL A 147 17.64 -4.53 16.76
C VAL A 147 17.15 -5.70 17.62
N GLY A 148 18.01 -6.25 18.49
CA GLY A 148 17.65 -7.35 19.38
C GLY A 148 16.58 -6.99 20.41
N TRP A 149 16.59 -5.75 20.90
CA TRP A 149 15.55 -5.24 21.79
C TRP A 149 14.29 -4.83 21.03
N SER A 150 14.41 -4.17 19.87
CA SER A 150 13.26 -3.80 19.04
C SER A 150 12.40 -5.02 18.70
N LYS A 151 13.01 -6.18 18.45
CA LYS A 151 12.29 -7.46 18.31
C LYS A 151 11.43 -7.81 19.53
N LYS A 152 11.98 -7.62 20.74
CA LYS A 152 11.25 -7.88 22.00
C LYS A 152 10.05 -6.93 22.12
N VAL A 153 10.21 -5.65 21.78
CA VAL A 153 9.11 -4.68 21.78
C VAL A 153 8.00 -5.10 20.82
N ILE A 154 8.36 -5.45 19.58
CA ILE A 154 7.42 -5.83 18.52
C ILE A 154 6.65 -7.12 18.86
N ALA A 155 7.30 -8.08 19.52
CA ALA A 155 6.67 -9.32 19.94
C ALA A 155 5.91 -9.20 21.28
N ASP A 156 5.98 -8.05 21.97
CA ASP A 156 5.40 -7.90 23.30
C ASP A 156 3.89 -7.65 23.25
N THR A 157 3.14 -8.59 23.82
CA THR A 157 1.67 -8.57 23.87
C THR A 157 1.08 -7.48 24.78
N LYS A 158 1.90 -6.72 25.52
CA LYS A 158 1.46 -5.56 26.31
C LYS A 158 2.01 -4.23 25.79
N ILE A 159 3.18 -4.21 25.15
CA ILE A 159 3.77 -2.95 24.63
C ILE A 159 3.23 -2.60 23.24
N MET A 160 3.09 -3.55 22.31
CA MET A 160 2.53 -3.22 20.99
C MET A 160 1.11 -2.65 21.06
N PRO A 161 0.16 -3.23 21.85
CA PRO A 161 -1.16 -2.61 22.00
C PRO A 161 -1.08 -1.20 22.58
N LEU A 162 -0.17 -0.96 23.53
CA LEU A 162 0.05 0.37 24.10
C LEU A 162 0.54 1.36 23.03
N ILE A 163 1.46 0.97 22.15
CA ILE A 163 1.91 1.84 21.03
C ILE A 163 0.73 2.21 20.12
N PHE A 164 -0.11 1.23 19.77
CA PHE A 164 -1.33 1.47 18.99
C PHE A 164 -2.33 2.38 19.72
N GLU A 165 -2.44 2.26 21.04
CA GLU A 165 -3.31 3.11 21.87
C GLU A 165 -2.80 4.55 21.96
N LEU A 166 -1.48 4.75 22.14
CA LEU A 166 -0.86 6.08 22.12
C LEU A 166 -1.05 6.75 20.75
N TRP A 167 -0.85 6.01 19.66
CA TRP A 167 -1.09 6.51 18.30
C TRP A 167 -2.57 6.84 18.05
N LYS A 168 -3.51 6.03 18.55
CA LYS A 168 -4.94 6.36 18.53
C LYS A 168 -5.22 7.65 19.30
N LEU A 169 -4.61 7.81 20.48
CA LEU A 169 -4.78 8.97 21.35
C LEU A 169 -4.35 10.27 20.64
N GLU A 170 -3.24 10.23 19.88
CA GLU A 170 -2.74 11.36 19.08
C GLU A 170 -3.80 11.90 18.10
N THR A 171 -4.60 11.02 17.49
CA THR A 171 -5.66 11.43 16.54
C THR A 171 -6.99 11.81 17.18
N SER A 172 -7.29 11.23 18.35
CA SER A 172 -8.61 11.32 18.98
C SER A 172 -8.72 12.46 20.00
N ASP A 173 -7.59 12.92 20.55
CA ASP A 173 -7.55 14.05 21.45
C ASP A 173 -6.46 15.04 21.04
N VAL A 174 -6.89 16.23 20.60
CA VAL A 174 -6.00 17.31 20.13
C VAL A 174 -4.99 17.74 21.19
N ARG A 175 -5.28 17.56 22.49
CA ARG A 175 -4.36 17.92 23.58
C ARG A 175 -3.17 16.98 23.66
N PHE A 176 -3.38 15.71 23.31
CA PHE A 176 -2.31 14.72 23.21
C PHE A 176 -1.62 14.77 21.87
N SER A 177 -2.09 15.58 20.94
CA SER A 177 -1.50 15.64 19.64
C SER A 177 -0.08 16.22 19.70
N SER A 178 0.90 15.48 19.20
CA SER A 178 2.32 15.86 19.15
C SER A 178 2.58 16.96 18.09
N TYR A 179 1.52 17.63 17.63
CA TYR A 179 1.50 18.68 16.61
C TYR A 179 1.74 20.07 17.21
N THR A 180 1.57 20.23 18.53
CA THR A 180 1.61 21.51 19.22
C THR A 180 2.98 21.89 19.81
N GLY A 181 4.00 21.02 19.73
CA GLY A 181 5.38 21.37 20.08
C GLY A 181 6.30 20.20 20.47
N ARG A 182 7.62 20.49 20.41
CA ARG A 182 8.82 19.63 20.63
C ARG A 182 9.15 18.63 19.51
N SER A 183 10.42 18.20 19.53
CA SER A 183 11.20 17.48 18.51
C SER A 183 10.42 16.49 17.63
N ARG A 184 10.68 16.48 16.32
CA ARG A 184 10.10 15.52 15.34
C ARG A 184 10.35 14.05 15.71
N ALA A 185 11.40 13.79 16.50
CA ALA A 185 11.84 12.45 16.90
C ALA A 185 10.91 11.74 17.90
N ASP A 186 10.07 12.48 18.62
CA ASP A 186 9.28 12.00 19.75
C ASP A 186 7.79 11.94 19.40
N ARG A 187 7.45 11.27 18.29
CA ARG A 187 6.06 11.11 17.83
C ARG A 187 5.61 9.65 17.85
N GLU A 188 4.32 9.42 18.08
CA GLU A 188 3.76 8.07 18.15
C GLU A 188 3.80 7.39 16.79
N SER A 189 3.51 8.13 15.71
CA SER A 189 3.64 7.66 14.34
C SER A 189 5.07 7.23 14.00
N VAL A 190 6.10 7.91 14.53
CA VAL A 190 7.51 7.49 14.36
C VAL A 190 7.74 6.13 14.97
N ILE A 191 7.31 5.93 16.21
CA ILE A 191 7.50 4.68 16.95
C ILE A 191 6.80 3.54 16.23
N LEU A 192 5.54 3.73 15.85
CA LEU A 192 4.76 2.72 15.15
C LEU A 192 5.37 2.40 13.77
N ASN A 193 5.80 3.42 13.04
CA ASN A 193 6.51 3.29 11.77
C ASN A 193 7.81 2.48 11.93
N SER A 194 8.62 2.80 12.94
CA SER A 194 9.85 2.08 13.28
C SER A 194 9.56 0.64 13.65
N CYS A 195 8.50 0.35 14.39
CA CYS A 195 8.08 -1.01 14.68
C CYS A 195 7.75 -1.81 13.41
N PHE A 196 7.04 -1.21 12.44
CA PHE A 196 6.76 -1.88 11.16
C PHE A 196 8.02 -2.10 10.32
N MET A 197 8.91 -1.12 10.24
CA MET A 197 10.19 -1.25 9.56
C MET A 197 11.02 -2.38 10.17
N MET A 198 11.21 -2.35 11.49
CA MET A 198 11.97 -3.36 12.21
C MET A 198 11.33 -4.74 12.13
N ALA A 199 10.00 -4.85 12.21
CA ALA A 199 9.28 -6.12 12.04
C ALA A 199 9.58 -6.72 10.66
N HIS A 200 9.60 -5.89 9.63
CA HIS A 200 9.94 -6.30 8.28
C HIS A 200 11.42 -6.68 8.11
N GLU A 201 12.34 -5.79 8.49
CA GLU A 201 13.79 -5.98 8.36
C GLU A 201 14.24 -7.26 9.09
N THR A 202 13.60 -7.57 10.21
CA THR A 202 13.98 -8.69 11.08
C THR A 202 13.12 -9.94 10.92
N ASN A 203 12.11 -9.90 10.05
CA ASN A 203 11.12 -10.96 9.90
C ASN A 203 10.43 -11.35 11.23
N THR A 204 10.13 -10.35 12.07
CA THR A 204 9.43 -10.54 13.34
C THR A 204 7.93 -10.34 13.12
N SER A 205 7.13 -11.33 13.51
CA SER A 205 5.67 -11.26 13.40
C SER A 205 5.07 -10.35 14.47
N ILE A 206 4.16 -9.46 14.07
CA ILE A 206 3.31 -8.69 14.98
C ILE A 206 2.13 -9.55 15.40
N ASP A 207 1.88 -9.66 16.71
CA ASP A 207 0.66 -10.25 17.25
C ASP A 207 -0.51 -9.28 17.05
N TRP A 208 -1.19 -9.41 15.91
CA TRP A 208 -2.28 -8.54 15.52
C TRP A 208 -3.49 -8.64 16.47
N ASP A 209 -3.75 -9.81 17.06
CA ASP A 209 -4.90 -9.98 17.96
C ASP A 209 -4.74 -9.11 19.22
N HIS A 210 -3.51 -9.04 19.75
CA HIS A 210 -3.19 -8.13 20.84
C HIS A 210 -3.09 -6.68 20.36
N ALA A 211 -2.37 -6.42 19.28
CA ALA A 211 -2.13 -5.06 18.78
C ALA A 211 -3.43 -4.30 18.47
N LEU A 212 -4.50 -5.01 18.13
CA LEU A 212 -5.80 -4.43 17.78
C LEU A 212 -6.77 -4.25 18.96
N ARG A 213 -6.41 -4.67 20.17
CA ARG A 213 -7.23 -4.46 21.37
C ARG A 213 -7.64 -3.00 21.61
N PRO A 214 -6.77 -1.97 21.41
CA PRO A 214 -7.17 -0.57 21.55
C PRO A 214 -8.28 -0.14 20.58
N PHE A 215 -8.55 -0.96 19.56
CA PHE A 215 -9.55 -0.76 18.52
C PHE A 215 -10.67 -1.81 18.60
N ASP A 216 -10.86 -2.45 19.76
CA ASP A 216 -11.87 -3.50 19.97
C ASP A 216 -11.73 -4.69 18.99
N GLY A 217 -10.50 -4.94 18.52
CA GLY A 217 -10.23 -5.94 17.48
C GLY A 217 -10.73 -5.56 16.08
N GLN A 218 -11.27 -4.35 15.89
CA GLN A 218 -11.90 -3.90 14.64
C GLN A 218 -10.85 -3.33 13.67
N PRO A 219 -10.58 -4.00 12.53
CA PRO A 219 -9.61 -3.52 11.54
C PRO A 219 -10.00 -2.17 10.93
N SER A 220 -11.31 -1.91 10.85
CA SER A 220 -11.85 -0.70 10.24
C SER A 220 -11.56 0.57 11.03
N TYR A 221 -11.48 0.46 12.36
CA TYR A 221 -11.09 1.58 13.22
C TYR A 221 -9.61 1.93 13.08
N VAL A 222 -8.73 0.94 12.89
CA VAL A 222 -7.32 1.19 12.57
C VAL A 222 -7.18 1.91 11.24
N SER A 223 -7.83 1.41 10.18
CA SER A 223 -7.79 2.05 8.86
C SER A 223 -8.32 3.48 8.88
N ARG A 224 -9.41 3.74 9.62
CA ARG A 224 -9.95 5.09 9.82
C ARG A 224 -8.97 5.99 10.55
N THR A 225 -8.34 5.49 11.61
CA THR A 225 -7.35 6.23 12.39
C THR A 225 -6.14 6.59 11.53
N ALA A 226 -5.64 5.65 10.72
CA ALA A 226 -4.52 5.88 9.81
C ALA A 226 -4.80 6.98 8.77
N LEU A 227 -5.97 6.90 8.11
CA LEU A 227 -6.36 7.92 7.14
C LEU A 227 -6.68 9.27 7.80
N SER A 228 -7.22 9.26 9.02
CA SER A 228 -7.50 10.50 9.77
C SER A 228 -6.21 11.21 10.18
N HIS A 229 -5.21 10.45 10.64
CA HIS A 229 -3.89 10.99 10.97
C HIS A 229 -3.24 11.64 9.75
N LEU A 230 -3.19 10.93 8.61
CA LEU A 230 -2.66 11.49 7.36
C LEU A 230 -3.46 12.73 6.90
N ALA A 231 -4.79 12.71 7.01
CA ALA A 231 -5.62 13.86 6.65
C ALA A 231 -5.34 15.09 7.54
N GLN A 232 -5.11 14.88 8.84
CA GLN A 232 -4.73 15.95 9.78
C GLN A 232 -3.35 16.54 9.42
N GLU A 233 -2.37 15.72 9.07
CA GLU A 233 -1.06 16.19 8.57
C GLU A 233 -1.18 16.97 7.27
N MET A 234 -1.96 16.47 6.30
CA MET A 234 -2.19 17.11 5.01
C MET A 234 -2.95 18.44 5.11
N ALA A 235 -3.76 18.61 6.16
CA ALA A 235 -4.54 19.83 6.38
C ALA A 235 -3.73 20.98 7.00
N ARG A 236 -2.47 20.74 7.40
CA ARG A 236 -1.66 21.79 8.04
C ARG A 236 -1.21 22.88 7.08
N ASN A 237 -1.11 24.09 7.62
CA ASN A 237 -0.53 25.23 6.91
C ASN A 237 0.97 25.02 6.66
N ASN A 238 1.69 24.57 7.68
CA ASN A 238 3.10 24.19 7.62
C ASN A 238 3.19 22.67 7.53
N LEU A 239 3.29 22.15 6.30
CA LEU A 239 3.42 20.72 6.06
C LEU A 239 4.78 20.23 6.54
N ASP A 240 4.77 19.13 7.28
CA ASP A 240 5.98 18.39 7.63
C ASP A 240 6.05 17.12 6.77
N PRO A 241 6.84 17.12 5.67
CA PRO A 241 6.89 15.98 4.77
C PRO A 241 7.52 14.74 5.40
N GLU A 242 8.31 14.89 6.47
CA GLU A 242 8.86 13.75 7.19
C GLU A 242 7.75 13.00 7.93
N CYS A 243 6.86 13.74 8.61
CA CYS A 243 5.71 13.16 9.32
C CYS A 243 4.71 12.51 8.35
N ILE A 244 4.41 13.18 7.25
CA ILE A 244 3.55 12.63 6.20
C ILE A 244 4.16 11.33 5.63
N ALA A 245 5.47 11.27 5.42
CA ALA A 245 6.12 10.07 4.90
C ALA A 245 5.94 8.85 5.83
N TRP A 246 5.99 9.06 7.15
CA TRP A 246 5.72 8.00 8.14
C TRP A 246 4.27 7.53 8.10
N ASP A 247 3.30 8.43 7.98
CA ASP A 247 1.88 8.07 7.93
C ASP A 247 1.53 7.24 6.70
N VAL A 248 2.02 7.67 5.53
CA VAL A 248 1.84 6.92 4.28
C VAL A 248 2.46 5.53 4.40
N HIS A 249 3.60 5.44 5.06
CA HIS A 249 4.28 4.18 5.28
C HIS A 249 3.49 3.27 6.25
N ILE A 250 2.94 3.81 7.34
CA ILE A 250 2.03 3.09 8.25
C ILE A 250 0.83 2.56 7.46
N ILE A 251 0.16 3.39 6.66
CA ILE A 251 -1.00 2.98 5.85
C ILE A 251 -0.59 1.86 4.87
N THR A 252 0.58 1.98 4.27
CA THR A 252 1.14 0.95 3.37
C THR A 252 1.39 -0.36 4.12
N ALA A 253 2.01 -0.31 5.30
CA ALA A 253 2.32 -1.48 6.12
C ALA A 253 1.05 -2.20 6.59
N ILE A 254 0.04 -1.48 7.08
CA ILE A 254 -1.22 -2.12 7.52
C ILE A 254 -2.02 -2.67 6.33
N SER A 255 -1.85 -2.12 5.12
CA SER A 255 -2.52 -2.62 3.90
C SER A 255 -2.09 -4.02 3.46
N PHE A 256 -1.02 -4.58 4.04
CA PHE A 256 -0.66 -5.98 3.81
C PHE A 256 -1.66 -6.95 4.44
N ARG A 257 -2.41 -6.54 5.47
CA ARG A 257 -3.48 -7.37 6.05
C ARG A 257 -4.78 -7.22 5.23
N ASP A 258 -5.37 -8.34 4.83
CA ASP A 258 -6.50 -8.36 3.86
C ASP A 258 -7.73 -7.56 4.36
N ASP A 259 -8.07 -7.66 5.64
CA ASP A 259 -9.23 -6.99 6.24
C ASP A 259 -9.04 -5.47 6.43
N MET A 260 -7.83 -5.03 6.81
CA MET A 260 -7.45 -3.62 6.86
C MET A 260 -7.38 -3.02 5.45
N ARG A 261 -6.89 -3.79 4.48
CA ARG A 261 -6.85 -3.38 3.06
C ARG A 261 -8.24 -3.09 2.53
N GLU A 262 -9.20 -3.98 2.79
CA GLU A 262 -10.59 -3.77 2.40
C GLU A 262 -11.19 -2.54 3.09
N SER A 263 -10.90 -2.33 4.37
CA SER A 263 -11.39 -1.13 5.06
C SER A 263 -10.76 0.16 4.53
N LEU A 264 -9.46 0.19 4.27
CA LEU A 264 -8.76 1.33 3.66
C LEU A 264 -9.40 1.72 2.33
N PHE A 265 -9.76 0.73 1.51
CA PHE A 265 -10.46 0.97 0.25
C PHE A 265 -11.81 1.67 0.46
N ARG A 266 -12.66 1.11 1.32
CA ARG A 266 -13.98 1.68 1.61
C ARG A 266 -13.91 3.12 2.15
N LEU A 267 -12.79 3.47 2.78
CA LEU A 267 -12.52 4.79 3.33
C LEU A 267 -11.82 5.75 2.34
N GLY A 268 -11.63 5.35 1.07
CA GLY A 268 -11.07 6.24 0.04
C GLY A 268 -9.55 6.41 0.11
N ALA A 269 -8.82 5.35 0.49
CA ALA A 269 -7.36 5.42 0.57
C ALA A 269 -6.70 5.75 -0.79
N ILE A 270 -7.25 5.27 -1.92
CA ILE A 270 -6.72 5.60 -3.25
C ILE A 270 -6.83 7.10 -3.54
N THR A 271 -8.01 7.67 -3.27
CA THR A 271 -8.23 9.12 -3.38
C THR A 271 -7.26 9.89 -2.49
N THR A 272 -7.11 9.46 -1.22
CA THR A 272 -6.25 10.12 -0.23
C THR A 272 -4.78 10.15 -0.68
N HIS A 273 -4.23 9.01 -1.13
CA HIS A 273 -2.84 8.96 -1.60
C HIS A 273 -2.62 9.75 -2.89
N THR A 274 -3.60 9.77 -3.79
CA THR A 274 -3.53 10.58 -5.01
C THR A 274 -3.54 12.08 -4.68
N ASN A 275 -4.42 12.50 -3.76
CA ASN A 275 -4.49 13.87 -3.27
C ASN A 275 -3.21 14.29 -2.53
N LEU A 276 -2.58 13.36 -1.81
CA LEU A 276 -1.28 13.61 -1.20
C LEU A 276 -0.23 13.91 -2.26
N ILE A 277 -0.15 13.13 -3.34
CA ILE A 277 0.81 13.40 -4.42
C ILE A 277 0.54 14.80 -4.99
N HIS A 278 -0.72 15.15 -5.28
CA HIS A 278 -1.09 16.51 -5.72
C HIS A 278 -0.64 17.60 -4.73
N LEU A 279 -0.82 17.38 -3.43
CA LEU A 279 -0.43 18.31 -2.38
C LEU A 279 1.09 18.54 -2.40
N ILE A 280 1.89 17.48 -2.40
CA ILE A 280 3.36 17.58 -2.39
C ILE A 280 3.87 18.21 -3.70
N VAL A 281 3.33 17.81 -4.86
CA VAL A 281 3.76 18.40 -6.14
C VAL A 281 3.29 19.84 -6.34
N GLY A 282 2.27 20.30 -5.59
CA GLY A 282 1.80 21.67 -5.60
C GLY A 282 2.54 22.62 -4.66
N ARG A 283 3.38 22.10 -3.75
CA ARG A 283 4.05 22.89 -2.70
C ARG A 283 5.52 23.14 -3.00
N SER A 284 6.08 24.21 -2.46
CA SER A 284 7.53 24.45 -2.48
C SER A 284 8.10 24.04 -1.13
N PHE A 285 9.22 23.31 -1.15
CA PHE A 285 9.90 22.83 0.04
C PHE A 285 11.34 23.37 0.08
N HIS A 286 11.89 23.55 1.28
CA HIS A 286 13.31 23.83 1.46
C HIS A 286 14.16 22.64 1.01
N SER A 287 15.42 22.89 0.65
CA SER A 287 16.33 21.85 0.17
C SER A 287 16.50 20.69 1.15
N SER A 288 16.46 20.97 2.45
CA SER A 288 16.50 19.97 3.53
C SER A 288 15.30 19.03 3.54
N ASP A 289 14.15 19.47 3.02
CA ASP A 289 12.88 18.73 3.07
C ASP A 289 12.55 18.02 1.74
N LEU A 290 13.34 18.26 0.67
CA LEU A 290 13.08 17.69 -0.66
C LEU A 290 13.14 16.16 -0.67
N THR A 291 14.06 15.56 0.10
CA THR A 291 14.15 14.10 0.23
C THR A 291 12.90 13.52 0.89
N PHE A 292 12.39 14.15 1.95
CA PHE A 292 11.16 13.71 2.61
C PHE A 292 9.92 13.92 1.74
N ALA A 293 9.84 15.03 1.01
CA ALA A 293 8.78 15.28 0.04
C ALA A 293 8.80 14.21 -1.09
N ALA A 294 9.98 13.87 -1.59
CA ALA A 294 10.15 12.79 -2.56
C ALA A 294 9.75 11.43 -1.98
N ARG A 295 10.07 11.16 -0.72
CA ARG A 295 9.67 9.95 0.01
C ARG A 295 8.15 9.84 0.18
N CYS A 296 7.45 10.95 0.43
CA CYS A 296 5.98 10.97 0.43
C CYS A 296 5.42 10.49 -0.91
N ILE A 297 5.94 11.03 -2.02
CA ILE A 297 5.51 10.67 -3.37
C ILE A 297 5.82 9.22 -3.68
N SER A 298 7.03 8.74 -3.36
CA SER A 298 7.41 7.35 -3.64
C SER A 298 6.59 6.37 -2.81
N ASN A 299 6.40 6.61 -1.52
CA ASN A 299 5.59 5.74 -0.65
C ASN A 299 4.14 5.71 -1.12
N ALA A 300 3.57 6.86 -1.50
CA ALA A 300 2.21 6.91 -2.05
C ALA A 300 2.11 6.19 -3.40
N SER A 301 3.12 6.32 -4.25
CA SER A 301 3.18 5.63 -5.54
C SER A 301 3.35 4.11 -5.38
N LEU A 302 4.13 3.65 -4.39
CA LEU A 302 4.28 2.25 -4.05
C LEU A 302 2.97 1.66 -3.51
N PHE A 303 2.27 2.39 -2.64
CA PHE A 303 0.94 2.02 -2.18
C PHE A 303 -0.02 1.87 -3.38
N LEU A 304 -0.12 2.89 -4.24
CA LEU A 304 -0.99 2.87 -5.42
C LEU A 304 -0.60 1.74 -6.39
N ARG A 305 0.69 1.54 -6.64
CA ARG A 305 1.19 0.45 -7.49
C ARG A 305 0.71 -0.92 -6.99
N GLY A 306 0.80 -1.17 -5.69
CA GLY A 306 0.32 -2.41 -5.09
C GLY A 306 -1.21 -2.52 -5.09
N ARG A 307 -1.92 -1.45 -4.75
CA ARG A 307 -3.38 -1.51 -4.49
C ARG A 307 -4.26 -1.35 -5.72
N LEU A 308 -3.83 -0.65 -6.76
CA LEU A 308 -4.63 -0.48 -7.99
C LEU A 308 -4.81 -1.79 -8.77
N GLN A 309 -3.99 -2.79 -8.47
CA GLN A 309 -4.08 -4.12 -9.04
C GLN A 309 -4.70 -5.12 -8.05
N GLU A 310 -5.38 -4.68 -7.00
CA GLU A 310 -6.10 -5.60 -6.09
C GLU A 310 -7.47 -6.01 -6.67
N SER A 311 -8.00 -7.15 -6.22
CA SER A 311 -9.25 -7.72 -6.74
C SER A 311 -9.25 -7.78 -8.27
N ASP A 312 -10.22 -7.18 -8.96
CA ASP A 312 -10.27 -7.04 -10.43
C ASP A 312 -9.69 -5.70 -10.96
N GLY A 313 -9.21 -4.83 -10.06
CA GLY A 313 -8.57 -3.54 -10.32
C GLY A 313 -9.47 -2.41 -10.85
N ILE A 314 -10.58 -2.72 -11.54
CA ILE A 314 -11.42 -1.71 -12.20
C ILE A 314 -11.95 -0.63 -11.23
N PRO A 315 -12.52 -0.96 -10.05
CA PRO A 315 -12.99 0.04 -9.10
C PRO A 315 -11.86 0.97 -8.60
N TRP A 316 -10.69 0.39 -8.36
CA TRP A 316 -9.51 1.09 -7.84
C TRP A 316 -8.95 2.07 -8.87
N ILE A 317 -8.80 1.63 -10.12
CA ILE A 317 -8.38 2.47 -11.24
C ILE A 317 -9.39 3.59 -11.49
N SER A 318 -10.69 3.28 -11.43
CA SER A 318 -11.75 4.28 -11.57
C SER A 318 -11.67 5.37 -10.49
N GLU A 319 -11.37 5.00 -9.25
CA GLU A 319 -11.19 5.96 -8.16
C GLU A 319 -9.94 6.83 -8.36
N ALA A 320 -8.80 6.23 -8.71
CA ALA A 320 -7.56 6.97 -8.98
C ALA A 320 -7.70 7.96 -10.15
N LEU A 321 -8.44 7.58 -11.20
CA LEU A 321 -8.73 8.46 -12.33
C LEU A 321 -9.65 9.62 -11.94
N ARG A 322 -10.61 9.38 -11.03
CA ARG A 322 -11.45 10.46 -10.48
C ARG A 322 -10.66 11.45 -9.62
N ALA A 323 -9.55 11.00 -9.03
CA ALA A 323 -8.61 11.83 -8.27
C ALA A 323 -7.46 12.41 -9.14
N ASP A 324 -7.56 12.34 -10.47
CA ASP A 324 -6.59 12.88 -11.43
C ASP A 324 -5.15 12.34 -11.27
N ILE A 325 -5.02 11.03 -11.01
CA ILE A 325 -3.71 10.36 -10.79
C ILE A 325 -2.69 10.64 -11.90
N VAL A 326 -3.10 10.67 -13.17
CA VAL A 326 -2.17 10.90 -14.30
C VAL A 326 -1.50 12.27 -14.18
N MET A 327 -2.27 13.30 -13.82
CA MET A 327 -1.74 14.65 -13.64
C MET A 327 -0.81 14.73 -12.42
N ALA A 328 -1.17 14.05 -11.33
CA ALA A 328 -0.35 13.99 -10.13
C ALA A 328 1.04 13.40 -10.45
N LEU A 329 1.07 12.25 -11.13
CA LEU A 329 2.31 11.53 -11.45
C LEU A 329 3.23 12.30 -12.41
N VAL A 330 2.68 12.95 -13.44
CA VAL A 330 3.48 13.75 -14.37
C VAL A 330 4.17 14.93 -13.66
N LYS A 331 3.51 15.53 -12.66
CA LYS A 331 4.08 16.64 -11.88
C LYS A 331 5.19 16.19 -10.91
N CYS A 332 5.38 14.89 -10.69
CA CYS A 332 6.41 14.37 -9.79
C CYS A 332 7.85 14.52 -10.30
N GLN A 333 8.06 14.83 -11.58
CA GLN A 333 9.39 14.84 -12.23
C GLN A 333 10.48 15.52 -11.38
N ARG A 334 10.20 16.68 -10.78
CA ARG A 334 11.19 17.44 -10.00
C ARG A 334 11.66 16.75 -8.71
N PHE A 335 10.91 15.76 -8.22
CA PHE A 335 11.23 15.01 -7.00
C PHE A 335 11.94 13.69 -7.26
N ILE A 336 11.89 13.17 -8.50
CA ILE A 336 12.52 11.88 -8.87
C ILE A 336 14.01 11.80 -8.45
N PRO A 337 14.85 12.84 -8.62
CA PRO A 337 16.25 12.79 -8.21
C PRO A 337 16.47 12.60 -6.70
N PHE A 338 15.50 12.98 -5.86
CA PHE A 338 15.60 12.96 -4.40
C PHE A 338 15.02 11.69 -3.76
N MET A 339 14.55 10.73 -4.56
CA MET A 339 14.01 9.46 -4.07
C MET A 339 15.15 8.49 -3.67
N ASP A 340 14.93 7.75 -2.57
CA ASP A 340 15.97 6.98 -1.87
C ASP A 340 16.52 5.78 -2.65
N SER A 341 15.70 5.15 -3.50
CA SER A 341 16.08 3.93 -4.23
C SER A 341 15.55 3.90 -5.66
N ASP A 342 16.11 3.02 -6.50
CA ASP A 342 15.63 2.83 -7.86
C ASP A 342 14.18 2.32 -7.91
N LYS A 343 13.80 1.45 -6.97
CA LYS A 343 12.40 1.00 -6.84
C LYS A 343 11.46 2.16 -6.53
N ALA A 344 11.86 3.07 -5.64
CA ALA A 344 11.11 4.27 -5.32
C ALA A 344 10.97 5.20 -6.54
N ARG A 345 12.05 5.37 -7.32
CA ARG A 345 12.07 6.15 -8.58
C ARG A 345 11.21 5.54 -9.68
N GLU A 346 11.13 4.22 -9.72
CA GLU A 346 10.34 3.48 -10.72
C GLU A 346 8.84 3.49 -10.42
N ALA A 347 8.42 3.55 -9.15
CA ALA A 347 7.01 3.41 -8.79
C ALA A 347 6.05 4.38 -9.50
N PRO A 348 6.35 5.71 -9.61
CA PRO A 348 5.51 6.61 -10.41
C PRO A 348 5.50 6.27 -11.91
N SER A 349 6.65 5.85 -12.44
CA SER A 349 6.80 5.45 -13.84
C SER A 349 6.01 4.18 -14.15
N ASP A 350 6.02 3.18 -13.27
CA ASP A 350 5.30 1.92 -13.46
C ASP A 350 3.79 2.11 -13.54
N LEU A 351 3.26 3.05 -12.77
CA LEU A 351 1.86 3.43 -12.82
C LEU A 351 1.48 3.95 -14.23
N LEU A 352 2.31 4.82 -14.80
CA LEU A 352 2.11 5.37 -16.15
C LEU A 352 2.48 4.39 -17.26
N HIS A 353 3.47 3.53 -17.08
CA HIS A 353 4.00 2.67 -18.14
C HIS A 353 3.26 1.32 -18.23
N SER A 354 2.98 0.71 -17.07
CA SER A 354 2.49 -0.68 -17.02
C SER A 354 1.04 -0.77 -16.57
N ILE A 355 0.66 -0.04 -15.51
CA ILE A 355 -0.65 -0.24 -14.86
C ILE A 355 -1.76 0.47 -15.63
N LEU A 356 -1.76 1.81 -15.68
CA LEU A 356 -2.85 2.57 -16.31
C LEU A 356 -3.04 2.22 -17.80
N PRO A 357 -1.98 2.05 -18.61
CA PRO A 357 -2.16 1.72 -20.02
C PRO A 357 -2.78 0.34 -20.22
N ALA A 358 -2.49 -0.66 -19.37
CA ALA A 358 -3.13 -1.98 -19.47
C ALA A 358 -4.66 -1.87 -19.36
N TYR A 359 -5.15 -1.03 -18.44
CA TYR A 359 -6.59 -0.83 -18.23
C TYR A 359 -7.30 -0.03 -19.35
N THR A 360 -6.58 0.55 -20.31
CA THR A 360 -7.21 1.14 -21.51
C THR A 360 -7.84 0.07 -22.42
N ALA A 361 -7.64 -1.23 -22.14
CA ALA A 361 -8.36 -2.33 -22.77
C ALA A 361 -9.83 -2.42 -22.32
N TYR A 362 -10.21 -1.71 -21.25
CA TYR A 362 -11.59 -1.60 -20.79
C TYR A 362 -12.23 -0.32 -21.32
N ARG A 363 -13.34 -0.47 -22.07
CA ARG A 363 -14.10 0.65 -22.61
C ARG A 363 -14.65 1.57 -21.53
N SER A 364 -14.98 1.00 -20.36
CA SER A 364 -15.46 1.71 -19.18
C SER A 364 -14.41 2.64 -18.56
N LEU A 365 -13.12 2.32 -18.68
CA LEU A 365 -12.01 3.11 -18.15
C LEU A 365 -11.33 4.00 -19.20
N LEU A 366 -11.43 3.64 -20.49
CA LEU A 366 -10.82 4.41 -21.57
C LEU A 366 -11.22 5.90 -21.61
N PRO A 367 -12.51 6.31 -21.55
CA PRO A 367 -12.86 7.73 -21.65
C PRO A 367 -12.28 8.58 -20.49
N PRO A 368 -12.35 8.16 -19.22
CA PRO A 368 -11.65 8.85 -18.14
C PRO A 368 -10.13 8.96 -18.38
N ILE A 369 -9.48 7.90 -18.88
CA ILE A 369 -8.04 7.95 -19.20
C ILE A 369 -7.76 8.94 -20.33
N VAL A 370 -8.54 8.92 -21.41
CA VAL A 370 -8.44 9.88 -22.53
C VAL A 370 -8.56 11.32 -22.01
N LYS A 371 -9.55 11.58 -21.16
CA LYS A 371 -9.74 12.91 -20.54
C LYS A 371 -8.50 13.33 -19.75
N ALA A 372 -7.95 12.43 -18.94
CA ALA A 372 -6.76 12.72 -18.13
C ALA A 372 -5.50 12.96 -18.98
N VAL A 373 -5.31 12.17 -20.04
CA VAL A 373 -4.20 12.33 -21.00
C VAL A 373 -4.30 13.66 -21.74
N HIS A 374 -5.48 14.04 -22.23
CA HIS A 374 -5.66 15.35 -22.85
C HIS A 374 -5.41 16.49 -21.88
N ALA A 375 -5.88 16.40 -20.64
CA ALA A 375 -5.65 17.46 -19.65
C ALA A 375 -4.16 17.73 -19.42
N VAL A 376 -3.31 16.69 -19.42
CA VAL A 376 -1.85 16.85 -19.32
C VAL A 376 -1.27 17.58 -20.54
N LYS A 377 -1.75 17.24 -21.75
CA LYS A 377 -1.33 17.87 -23.01
C LYS A 377 -1.76 19.32 -23.12
N ASP A 378 -3.03 19.59 -22.83
CA ASP A 378 -3.63 20.93 -22.90
C ASP A 378 -2.94 21.91 -21.94
N LEU A 379 -2.52 21.42 -20.77
CA LEU A 379 -1.74 22.17 -19.78
C LEU A 379 -0.23 22.22 -20.09
N GLY A 380 0.24 21.55 -21.15
CA GLY A 380 1.65 21.48 -21.52
C GLY A 380 2.56 20.86 -20.48
N LEU A 381 2.03 20.02 -19.58
CA LEU A 381 2.79 19.45 -18.46
C LEU A 381 3.84 18.43 -18.94
N GLU A 382 3.58 17.75 -20.06
CA GLU A 382 4.53 16.81 -20.69
C GLU A 382 5.86 17.47 -21.06
N LYS A 383 5.87 18.77 -21.36
CA LYS A 383 7.09 19.53 -21.71
C LYS A 383 8.03 19.73 -20.52
N LYS A 384 7.55 19.50 -19.30
CA LYS A 384 8.34 19.62 -18.05
C LYS A 384 9.00 18.30 -17.64
N LEU A 385 8.71 17.22 -18.36
CA LEU A 385 9.30 15.90 -18.11
C LEU A 385 10.73 15.84 -18.69
N ASP A 386 11.59 15.09 -18.03
CA ASP A 386 12.91 14.76 -18.59
C ASP A 386 12.73 13.72 -19.70
N THR A 387 12.99 14.11 -20.95
CA THR A 387 12.77 13.26 -22.14
C THR A 387 13.61 12.00 -22.16
N LYS A 388 14.69 11.93 -21.36
CA LYS A 388 15.51 10.73 -21.20
C LYS A 388 15.12 9.87 -19.99
N GLY A 389 14.22 10.38 -19.13
CA GLY A 389 13.82 9.74 -17.89
C GLY A 389 12.76 8.66 -18.07
N LYS A 390 12.73 7.69 -17.14
CA LYS A 390 11.71 6.61 -17.10
C LYS A 390 10.28 7.17 -17.02
N LEU A 391 10.07 8.25 -16.26
CA LEU A 391 8.76 8.87 -16.12
C LEU A 391 8.21 9.39 -17.46
N TYR A 392 9.06 9.99 -18.30
CA TYR A 392 8.68 10.41 -19.65
C TYR A 392 8.36 9.21 -20.55
N ALA A 393 9.18 8.16 -20.51
CA ALA A 393 8.89 6.92 -21.23
C ALA A 393 7.56 6.28 -20.79
N GLY A 394 7.25 6.33 -19.49
CA GLY A 394 5.96 5.91 -18.95
C GLY A 394 4.80 6.76 -19.45
N TRP A 395 4.94 8.09 -19.41
CA TRP A 395 3.96 9.03 -19.99
C TRP A 395 3.71 8.75 -21.46
N GLN A 396 4.78 8.60 -22.26
CA GLN A 396 4.69 8.35 -23.70
C GLN A 396 3.95 7.04 -23.98
N CYS A 397 4.26 5.97 -23.24
CA CYS A 397 3.56 4.69 -23.36
C CYS A 397 2.05 4.83 -23.09
N LEU A 398 1.67 5.53 -22.01
CA LEU A 398 0.26 5.81 -21.70
C LEU A 398 -0.42 6.61 -22.80
N HIS A 399 0.20 7.70 -23.22
CA HIS A 399 -0.32 8.60 -24.22
C HIS A 399 -0.55 7.87 -25.56
N GLU A 400 0.46 7.20 -26.09
CA GLU A 400 0.38 6.49 -27.37
C GLU A 400 -0.63 5.34 -27.34
N THR A 401 -0.66 4.57 -26.24
CA THR A 401 -1.60 3.46 -26.08
C THR A 401 -3.05 3.98 -26.01
N THR A 402 -3.25 5.09 -25.30
CA THR A 402 -4.56 5.74 -25.18
C THR A 402 -5.05 6.27 -26.52
N GLU A 403 -4.23 7.00 -27.27
CA GLU A 403 -4.60 7.54 -28.58
C GLU A 403 -4.91 6.43 -29.59
N ARG A 404 -4.11 5.36 -29.62
CA ARG A 404 -4.40 4.17 -30.45
C ARG A 404 -5.75 3.54 -30.14
N ARG A 405 -6.09 3.40 -28.86
CA ARG A 405 -7.31 2.71 -28.43
C ARG A 405 -8.56 3.60 -28.53
N ARG A 406 -8.40 4.92 -28.43
CA ARG A 406 -9.49 5.90 -28.53
C ARG A 406 -10.18 5.88 -29.89
N VAL A 407 -9.44 5.65 -30.98
CA VAL A 407 -9.97 5.67 -32.35
C VAL A 407 -10.73 4.39 -32.74
N LEU A 408 -10.75 3.37 -31.87
CA LEU A 408 -11.46 2.12 -32.13
C LEU A 408 -12.97 2.30 -31.96
N LYS A 409 -13.73 2.00 -33.03
CA LYS A 409 -15.20 2.11 -33.05
C LYS A 409 -15.87 1.04 -32.17
N CYS A 410 -16.99 1.39 -31.52
CA CYS A 410 -17.76 0.49 -30.63
C CYS A 410 -19.12 0.04 -31.21
N ASP A 411 -19.53 0.57 -32.36
CA ASP A 411 -20.95 0.59 -32.77
C ASP A 411 -21.31 -0.53 -33.75
N GLU A 412 -21.14 -1.80 -33.35
CA GLU A 412 -21.68 -2.93 -34.12
C GLU A 412 -22.72 -3.77 -33.35
N PRO A 413 -23.73 -4.34 -34.04
CA PRO A 413 -24.84 -5.04 -33.40
C PRO A 413 -24.44 -6.42 -32.83
N HIS A 414 -25.07 -6.74 -31.69
CA HIS A 414 -25.41 -8.06 -31.12
C HIS A 414 -24.48 -9.29 -31.36
N GLN A 415 -23.23 -9.26 -30.89
CA GLN A 415 -22.57 -10.50 -30.45
C GLN A 415 -22.76 -10.70 -28.95
N ALA A 416 -23.34 -11.85 -28.56
CA ALA A 416 -23.44 -12.27 -27.18
C ALA A 416 -22.12 -12.93 -26.75
N HIS A 417 -21.57 -12.50 -25.62
CA HIS A 417 -20.40 -13.15 -25.03
C HIS A 417 -20.84 -14.09 -23.91
N VAL A 418 -20.28 -15.30 -23.88
CA VAL A 418 -20.47 -16.22 -22.76
C VAL A 418 -19.35 -16.01 -21.77
N GLN A 419 -19.71 -15.65 -20.54
CA GLN A 419 -18.77 -15.54 -19.43
C GLN A 419 -19.02 -16.65 -18.43
N THR A 420 -17.94 -17.27 -17.97
CA THR A 420 -18.00 -18.36 -17.01
C THR A 420 -17.02 -18.07 -15.87
N CYS A 421 -17.55 -17.73 -14.70
CA CYS A 421 -16.78 -17.67 -13.47
C CYS A 421 -16.84 -19.03 -12.75
N HIS A 422 -15.67 -19.58 -12.41
CA HIS A 422 -15.55 -20.91 -11.80
C HIS A 422 -15.05 -20.88 -10.36
N ASN A 423 -14.94 -19.70 -9.75
CA ASN A 423 -14.74 -19.62 -8.31
C ASN A 423 -15.99 -20.17 -7.60
N GLU A 424 -15.82 -21.20 -6.77
CA GLU A 424 -16.90 -21.83 -6.01
C GLU A 424 -17.65 -20.81 -5.13
N ASN A 425 -16.98 -19.75 -4.68
CA ASN A 425 -17.60 -18.67 -3.91
C ASN A 425 -18.46 -17.76 -4.79
N CYS A 426 -18.03 -17.44 -6.02
CA CYS A 426 -18.85 -16.64 -6.96
C CYS A 426 -20.08 -17.41 -7.49
N ARG A 427 -20.07 -18.75 -7.40
CA ARG A 427 -21.23 -19.59 -7.70
C ARG A 427 -22.29 -19.56 -6.59
N LYS A 428 -21.91 -19.25 -5.35
CA LYS A 428 -22.82 -19.21 -4.20
C LYS A 428 -23.63 -17.92 -4.11
N THR A 429 -23.17 -16.81 -4.71
CA THR A 429 -23.82 -15.50 -4.67
C THR A 429 -24.83 -15.23 -5.80
N LEU A 430 -25.04 -16.18 -6.73
CA LEU A 430 -26.07 -16.10 -7.77
C LEU A 430 -26.82 -17.43 -7.90
N PRO A 431 -28.13 -17.50 -7.55
CA PRO A 431 -28.97 -18.58 -8.03
C PRO A 431 -29.42 -18.29 -9.46
N THR A 432 -29.49 -19.38 -10.22
CA THR A 432 -30.20 -19.56 -11.50
C THR A 432 -29.61 -18.92 -12.75
N ALA A 433 -29.08 -19.81 -13.59
CA ALA A 433 -28.91 -19.61 -15.02
C ALA A 433 -30.21 -19.13 -15.67
N SER A 434 -30.32 -17.83 -15.97
CA SER A 434 -31.23 -17.36 -17.00
C SER A 434 -30.49 -17.35 -18.33
N ARG A 435 -30.65 -18.43 -19.10
CA ARG A 435 -30.51 -18.38 -20.57
C ARG A 435 -31.53 -17.36 -21.08
N VAL A 436 -31.11 -16.12 -21.31
CA VAL A 436 -31.93 -15.17 -22.07
C VAL A 436 -31.59 -15.35 -23.54
N SER A 437 -32.30 -16.30 -24.16
CA SER A 437 -32.45 -16.34 -25.61
C SER A 437 -33.37 -15.19 -26.01
N GLY A 438 -32.89 -14.34 -26.93
CA GLY A 438 -33.65 -13.52 -27.87
C GLY A 438 -34.80 -12.64 -27.34
N THR A 439 -34.66 -11.32 -27.47
CA THR A 439 -35.65 -10.51 -28.20
C THR A 439 -35.08 -9.12 -28.49
N THR A 440 -35.26 -8.73 -29.75
CA THR A 440 -35.05 -7.42 -30.36
C THR A 440 -36.08 -6.40 -29.89
N GLY A 441 -35.67 -5.14 -29.75
CA GLY A 441 -36.61 -4.00 -29.71
C GLY A 441 -36.21 -2.92 -28.71
N GLY A 442 -35.97 -1.72 -29.20
CA GLY A 442 -35.80 -0.53 -28.37
C GLY A 442 -37.11 -0.16 -27.67
N GLY A 443 -36.97 0.45 -26.49
CA GLY A 443 -38.07 0.98 -25.71
C GLY A 443 -37.64 1.22 -24.27
N GLU A 444 -37.81 2.45 -23.80
CA GLU A 444 -37.65 2.84 -22.40
C GLU A 444 -38.50 1.95 -21.47
N SER A 445 -37.94 1.56 -20.33
CA SER A 445 -38.64 0.86 -19.24
C SER A 445 -37.72 0.97 -18.00
N THR A 446 -37.81 1.99 -17.15
CA THR A 446 -38.83 2.18 -16.09
C THR A 446 -39.40 0.89 -15.49
N LYS A 447 -39.16 0.72 -14.17
CA LYS A 447 -39.85 -0.16 -13.21
C LYS A 447 -39.61 -1.69 -13.32
N TYR A 448 -38.63 -2.16 -12.54
CA TYR A 448 -38.77 -3.42 -11.81
C TYR A 448 -38.95 -3.11 -10.32
N THR A 449 -40.20 -3.01 -9.89
CA THR A 449 -40.61 -3.15 -8.49
C THR A 449 -41.31 -4.50 -8.37
N ALA A 450 -40.63 -5.50 -7.80
CA ALA A 450 -41.28 -6.70 -7.28
C ALA A 450 -41.78 -6.40 -5.85
N PRO A 451 -43.02 -6.76 -5.45
CA PRO A 451 -43.61 -6.29 -4.18
C PRO A 451 -43.12 -6.98 -2.90
N GLU A 452 -42.25 -7.99 -2.96
CA GLU A 452 -41.90 -8.82 -1.78
C GLU A 452 -40.62 -8.38 -1.05
N PHE A 453 -39.97 -7.29 -1.46
CA PHE A 453 -38.72 -6.80 -0.86
C PHE A 453 -38.87 -5.67 0.18
N LYS A 454 -40.06 -5.47 0.76
CA LYS A 454 -40.34 -4.31 1.63
C LYS A 454 -40.00 -4.47 3.12
N ASN A 455 -39.69 -5.68 3.61
CA ASN A 455 -39.48 -5.89 5.06
C ASN A 455 -38.10 -6.42 5.48
N ALA A 456 -37.12 -6.49 4.56
CA ALA A 456 -35.74 -6.76 4.96
C ALA A 456 -35.04 -5.43 5.31
N PRO A 457 -34.31 -5.31 6.43
CA PRO A 457 -33.50 -4.14 6.71
C PRO A 457 -32.38 -4.09 5.66
N HIS A 458 -32.56 -3.23 4.65
CA HIS A 458 -31.63 -3.03 3.54
C HIS A 458 -30.32 -2.41 4.03
N GLY A 459 -29.39 -3.26 4.47
CA GLY A 459 -27.97 -2.98 4.27
C GLY A 459 -27.68 -3.14 2.79
N LEU A 460 -27.38 -2.03 2.09
CA LEU A 460 -26.82 -2.04 0.74
C LEU A 460 -25.80 -3.18 0.63
N HIS A 461 -26.18 -4.27 -0.02
CA HIS A 461 -25.25 -5.34 -0.39
C HIS A 461 -24.36 -4.77 -1.50
N TYR A 462 -23.33 -4.04 -1.10
CA TYR A 462 -22.17 -3.87 -1.95
C TYR A 462 -21.64 -5.28 -2.25
N PRO A 463 -21.35 -5.63 -3.53
CA PRO A 463 -20.66 -6.86 -3.86
C PRO A 463 -19.44 -6.97 -2.96
N THR A 464 -19.29 -8.09 -2.25
CA THR A 464 -18.21 -8.27 -1.27
C THR A 464 -16.87 -7.96 -1.94
N VAL A 465 -16.10 -7.06 -1.32
CA VAL A 465 -14.79 -6.64 -1.86
C VAL A 465 -13.91 -7.87 -1.96
N GLY A 466 -13.39 -8.14 -3.15
CA GLY A 466 -12.69 -9.40 -3.48
C GLY A 466 -13.42 -10.30 -4.48
N GLU A 467 -14.70 -10.04 -4.78
CA GLU A 467 -15.38 -10.72 -5.88
C GLU A 467 -14.85 -10.24 -7.23
N MET A 468 -14.25 -11.18 -7.98
CA MET A 468 -13.82 -10.92 -9.35
C MET A 468 -15.06 -10.68 -10.22
N ARG A 469 -15.24 -9.44 -10.69
CA ARG A 469 -16.42 -9.11 -11.49
C ARG A 469 -16.33 -9.71 -12.89
N ALA A 470 -17.49 -10.16 -13.36
CA ALA A 470 -17.75 -10.37 -14.78
C ALA A 470 -17.32 -9.12 -15.57
N ILE A 471 -16.69 -9.31 -16.73
CA ILE A 471 -16.35 -8.19 -17.60
C ILE A 471 -17.67 -7.66 -18.16
N SER A 472 -17.84 -6.35 -18.36
CA SER A 472 -19.09 -5.91 -18.99
C SER A 472 -19.13 -6.38 -20.46
N ASN A 473 -20.31 -6.69 -21.01
CA ASN A 473 -20.42 -7.01 -22.44
C ASN A 473 -19.88 -5.88 -23.32
N ARG A 474 -20.01 -4.63 -22.86
CA ARG A 474 -19.44 -3.46 -23.53
C ARG A 474 -17.91 -3.51 -23.59
N ASP A 475 -17.28 -3.88 -22.48
CA ASP A 475 -15.82 -4.00 -22.41
C ASP A 475 -15.31 -5.17 -23.25
N LEU A 476 -16.04 -6.29 -23.30
CA LEU A 476 -15.67 -7.42 -24.17
C LEU A 476 -15.72 -7.07 -25.66
N LYS A 477 -16.79 -6.41 -26.11
CA LYS A 477 -16.89 -5.96 -27.51
C LYS A 477 -15.76 -5.02 -27.89
N PHE A 478 -15.40 -4.12 -26.97
CA PHE A 478 -14.28 -3.22 -27.20
C PHE A 478 -12.95 -3.96 -27.22
N LEU A 479 -12.75 -4.91 -26.30
CA LEU A 479 -11.58 -5.77 -26.28
C LEU A 479 -11.41 -6.52 -27.59
N ASP A 480 -12.49 -6.93 -28.25
CA ASP A 480 -12.41 -7.56 -29.57
C ASP A 480 -11.75 -6.67 -30.61
N ARG A 481 -12.08 -5.37 -30.59
CA ARG A 481 -11.44 -4.38 -31.46
C ARG A 481 -10.00 -4.15 -31.10
N VAL A 482 -9.66 -4.18 -29.81
CA VAL A 482 -8.27 -4.13 -29.37
C VAL A 482 -7.51 -5.34 -29.92
N ILE A 483 -8.05 -6.55 -29.79
CA ILE A 483 -7.45 -7.79 -30.30
C ILE A 483 -7.28 -7.73 -31.82
N GLU A 484 -8.35 -7.40 -32.57
CA GLU A 484 -8.31 -7.28 -34.03
C GLU A 484 -7.25 -6.26 -34.46
N ASN A 485 -7.20 -5.09 -33.82
CA ASN A 485 -6.23 -4.04 -34.13
C ASN A 485 -4.79 -4.47 -33.84
N GLU A 486 -4.53 -5.19 -32.75
CA GLU A 486 -3.19 -5.74 -32.48
C GLU A 486 -2.80 -6.81 -33.50
N LEU A 487 -3.73 -7.70 -33.89
CA LEU A 487 -3.47 -8.71 -34.93
C LEU A 487 -3.16 -8.08 -36.29
N LEU A 488 -3.85 -7.00 -36.65
CA LEU A 488 -3.62 -6.29 -37.92
C LEU A 488 -2.18 -5.79 -38.06
N LYS A 489 -1.54 -5.34 -36.98
CA LYS A 489 -0.12 -4.92 -37.00
C LYS A 489 0.82 -6.04 -37.39
N HIS A 490 0.42 -7.29 -37.15
CA HIS A 490 1.21 -8.47 -37.46
C HIS A 490 0.68 -9.26 -38.66
N ARG A 491 -0.22 -8.68 -39.46
CA ARG A 491 -0.76 -9.28 -40.68
C ARG A 491 0.31 -9.87 -41.61
N PRO A 492 1.45 -9.20 -41.91
CA PRO A 492 2.48 -9.78 -42.76
C PRO A 492 3.08 -11.07 -42.19
N ARG A 493 3.30 -11.11 -40.87
CA ARG A 493 3.85 -12.27 -40.16
C ARG A 493 2.84 -13.42 -40.08
N ILE A 494 1.56 -13.12 -39.92
CA ILE A 494 0.48 -14.12 -39.93
C ILE A 494 0.34 -14.73 -41.33
N ALA A 495 0.36 -13.88 -42.37
CA ALA A 495 0.26 -14.32 -43.75
C ALA A 495 1.46 -15.22 -44.17
N SER A 496 2.68 -14.88 -43.74
CA SER A 496 3.88 -15.61 -44.13
C SER A 496 3.98 -17.03 -43.57
N HIS A 497 3.23 -17.36 -42.51
CA HIS A 497 3.20 -18.72 -41.98
C HIS A 497 2.54 -19.73 -42.93
N GLY A 498 1.60 -19.30 -43.79
CA GLY A 498 0.88 -20.20 -44.70
C GLY A 498 0.04 -21.28 -44.01
N LEU A 499 -0.23 -21.14 -42.70
CA LEU A 499 -0.95 -22.13 -41.92
C LEU A 499 -2.46 -21.93 -42.04
N LYS A 500 -3.20 -23.05 -42.12
CA LYS A 500 -4.68 -23.07 -41.99
C LYS A 500 -5.12 -22.53 -40.62
N ILE A 501 -4.37 -22.86 -39.56
CA ILE A 501 -4.65 -22.44 -38.19
C ILE A 501 -3.41 -21.73 -37.65
N ASN A 502 -3.54 -20.44 -37.35
CA ASN A 502 -2.52 -19.68 -36.65
C ASN A 502 -2.85 -19.64 -35.17
N VAL A 503 -1.85 -19.82 -34.30
CA VAL A 503 -2.06 -19.68 -32.85
C VAL A 503 -1.22 -18.54 -32.31
N ILE A 504 -1.90 -17.64 -31.61
CA ILE A 504 -1.34 -16.38 -31.13
C ILE A 504 -1.69 -16.20 -29.66
N GLU A 505 -0.68 -15.85 -28.88
CA GLU A 505 -0.86 -15.38 -27.51
C GLU A 505 -0.64 -13.86 -27.47
N LEU A 506 -1.58 -13.14 -26.86
CA LEU A 506 -1.55 -11.69 -26.74
C LEU A 506 -1.64 -11.32 -25.26
N ASP A 507 -0.58 -10.78 -24.69
CA ASP A 507 -0.56 -10.32 -23.30
C ASP A 507 -0.71 -8.81 -23.22
N ILE A 508 -1.90 -8.36 -22.80
CA ILE A 508 -2.28 -6.96 -22.59
C ILE A 508 -2.31 -6.61 -21.09
N THR A 509 -1.72 -7.44 -20.22
CA THR A 509 -1.65 -7.16 -18.78
C THR A 509 -0.70 -6.01 -18.42
N ARG A 510 0.07 -5.53 -19.41
CA ARG A 510 1.00 -4.40 -19.33
C ARG A 510 0.66 -3.35 -20.39
N GLY A 511 1.40 -2.24 -20.42
CA GLY A 511 1.09 -1.15 -21.34
C GLY A 511 1.30 -1.49 -22.81
N GLU A 512 2.48 -2.00 -23.15
CA GLU A 512 2.72 -2.55 -24.48
C GLU A 512 2.30 -4.01 -24.56
N PRO A 513 1.42 -4.39 -25.51
CA PRO A 513 1.03 -5.77 -25.69
C PRO A 513 2.23 -6.63 -26.12
N ASN A 514 2.48 -7.72 -25.40
CA ASN A 514 3.44 -8.72 -25.84
C ASN A 514 2.72 -9.77 -26.69
N ILE A 515 3.23 -10.06 -27.89
CA ILE A 515 2.64 -11.03 -28.82
C ILE A 515 3.59 -12.19 -29.07
N THR A 516 3.10 -13.40 -28.86
CA THR A 516 3.82 -14.63 -29.15
C THR A 516 3.12 -15.39 -30.27
N PHE A 517 3.88 -15.80 -31.27
CA PHE A 517 3.41 -16.61 -32.39
C PHE A 517 3.88 -18.02 -32.19
N ASP A 518 2.94 -18.95 -32.23
CA ASP A 518 3.26 -20.35 -32.09
C ASP A 518 2.81 -21.12 -33.33
N SER A 519 3.67 -21.08 -34.34
CA SER A 519 3.41 -21.64 -35.67
C SER A 519 3.91 -23.08 -35.83
N ARG A 520 4.62 -23.68 -34.86
CA ARG A 520 5.23 -25.01 -35.03
C ARG A 520 5.12 -25.97 -33.85
N GLY A 521 4.62 -25.57 -32.69
CA GLY A 521 4.45 -26.53 -31.60
C GLY A 521 4.21 -25.84 -30.27
N ILE A 522 2.94 -25.76 -29.90
CA ILE A 522 2.55 -25.16 -28.63
C ILE A 522 2.84 -26.16 -27.53
N GLN A 523 3.76 -25.80 -26.62
CA GLN A 523 3.88 -26.46 -25.33
C GLN A 523 2.48 -26.72 -24.79
N GLN A 524 2.20 -27.98 -24.44
CA GLN A 524 0.85 -28.43 -24.04
C GLN A 524 0.26 -27.64 -22.86
N SER A 525 1.08 -26.85 -22.16
CA SER A 525 0.63 -25.74 -21.34
C SER A 525 1.82 -24.81 -21.09
N PRO A 526 1.81 -23.52 -21.48
CA PRO A 526 2.87 -22.57 -21.09
C PRO A 526 2.89 -22.31 -19.57
N PHE A 527 1.89 -22.80 -18.84
CA PHE A 527 1.84 -22.75 -17.38
C PHE A 527 2.00 -24.18 -16.83
N LYS A 528 2.74 -24.33 -15.73
CA LYS A 528 2.42 -25.44 -14.82
C LYS A 528 0.92 -25.25 -14.51
N LEU A 529 0.05 -26.22 -14.81
CA LEU A 529 -1.39 -26.07 -14.53
C LEU A 529 -1.54 -26.02 -13.00
N LEU A 530 -1.52 -24.82 -12.43
CA LEU A 530 -1.36 -24.62 -10.97
C LEU A 530 -2.71 -24.65 -10.25
N CYS A 531 -3.82 -24.52 -10.99
CA CYS A 531 -5.15 -24.50 -10.39
C CYS A 531 -6.24 -25.07 -11.32
N ARG A 532 -7.40 -25.41 -10.73
CA ARG A 532 -8.58 -25.93 -11.46
C ARG A 532 -9.04 -24.99 -12.59
N CYS A 533 -8.94 -23.67 -12.42
CA CYS A 533 -9.32 -22.71 -13.44
C CYS A 533 -8.43 -22.81 -14.69
N GLU A 534 -7.14 -23.08 -14.52
CA GLU A 534 -6.19 -23.27 -15.64
C GLU A 534 -6.43 -24.60 -16.34
N HIS A 535 -6.70 -25.67 -15.60
CA HIS A 535 -7.10 -26.96 -16.20
C HIS A 535 -8.34 -26.81 -17.08
N TYR A 536 -9.38 -26.15 -16.58
CA TYR A 536 -10.60 -25.94 -17.35
C TYR A 536 -10.39 -25.06 -18.59
N MET A 537 -9.61 -23.98 -18.44
CA MET A 537 -9.22 -23.13 -19.56
C MET A 537 -8.45 -23.93 -20.61
N ASP A 538 -7.53 -24.80 -20.19
CA ASP A 538 -6.76 -25.67 -21.08
C ASP A 538 -7.65 -26.71 -21.80
N GLU A 539 -8.60 -27.34 -21.11
CA GLU A 539 -9.58 -28.22 -21.73
C GLU A 539 -10.41 -27.50 -22.80
N LYS A 540 -10.87 -26.28 -22.50
CA LYS A 540 -11.66 -25.47 -23.44
C LYS A 540 -10.82 -24.99 -24.61
N TRP A 541 -9.57 -24.67 -24.36
CA TRP A 541 -8.61 -24.35 -25.40
C TRP A 541 -8.32 -25.56 -26.31
N LYS A 542 -8.13 -26.75 -25.75
CA LYS A 542 -8.01 -28.02 -26.50
C LYS A 542 -9.27 -28.29 -27.33
N SER A 543 -10.45 -28.11 -26.76
CA SER A 543 -11.72 -28.26 -27.46
C SER A 543 -11.86 -27.27 -28.62
N MET A 544 -11.51 -25.99 -28.41
CA MET A 544 -11.52 -24.97 -29.46
C MET A 544 -10.53 -25.30 -30.60
N ARG A 545 -9.36 -25.82 -30.27
CA ARG A 545 -8.39 -26.32 -31.27
C ARG A 545 -8.94 -27.50 -32.07
N GLN A 546 -9.50 -28.50 -31.40
CA GLN A 546 -10.09 -29.66 -32.07
C GLN A 546 -11.22 -29.23 -33.01
N HIS A 547 -12.03 -28.26 -32.59
CA HIS A 547 -13.08 -27.69 -33.43
C HIS A 547 -12.48 -27.00 -34.66
N ALA A 548 -11.47 -26.13 -34.48
CA ALA A 548 -10.79 -25.43 -35.57
C ALA A 548 -10.12 -26.38 -36.59
N ILE A 549 -9.59 -27.53 -36.14
CA ILE A 549 -9.04 -28.56 -37.02
C ILE A 549 -10.13 -29.19 -37.90
N ARG A 550 -11.33 -29.41 -37.33
CA ARG A 550 -12.47 -30.01 -38.03
C ARG A 550 -13.17 -29.05 -38.98
N THR A 551 -13.02 -27.73 -38.80
CA THR A 551 -13.58 -26.73 -39.71
C THR A 551 -12.70 -26.54 -40.93
N ASP A 552 -13.30 -26.36 -42.12
CA ASP A 552 -12.56 -26.04 -43.34
C ASP A 552 -12.12 -24.58 -43.44
N GLU A 553 -12.71 -23.71 -42.62
CA GLU A 553 -12.38 -22.29 -42.57
C GLU A 553 -10.99 -22.04 -41.94
N PRO A 554 -10.05 -21.36 -42.64
CA PRO A 554 -8.81 -20.91 -42.04
C PRO A 554 -9.07 -19.91 -40.91
N CYS A 555 -8.38 -20.07 -39.79
CA CYS A 555 -8.62 -19.24 -38.60
C CYS A 555 -7.34 -18.89 -37.83
N VAL A 556 -7.49 -17.91 -36.94
CA VAL A 556 -6.52 -17.49 -35.94
C VAL A 556 -7.12 -17.78 -34.58
N LEU A 557 -6.51 -18.71 -33.85
CA LEU A 557 -6.83 -18.97 -32.45
C LEU A 557 -6.01 -18.03 -31.59
N VAL A 558 -6.71 -17.21 -30.81
CA VAL A 558 -6.10 -16.18 -29.98
C VAL A 558 -6.37 -16.50 -28.52
N ARG A 559 -5.31 -16.49 -27.72
CA ARG A 559 -5.37 -16.49 -26.26
C ARG A 559 -4.91 -15.12 -25.78
N VAL A 560 -5.79 -14.40 -25.12
CA VAL A 560 -5.53 -13.01 -24.71
C VAL A 560 -5.49 -12.93 -23.19
N PHE A 561 -4.43 -12.38 -22.63
CA PHE A 561 -4.33 -12.05 -21.22
C PHE A 561 -4.62 -10.56 -21.03
N ILE A 562 -5.53 -10.23 -20.12
CA ILE A 562 -5.92 -8.85 -19.82
C ILE A 562 -5.84 -8.60 -18.31
N PRO A 563 -5.62 -7.34 -17.88
CA PRO A 563 -5.44 -7.04 -16.47
C PRO A 563 -6.75 -7.31 -15.72
N GLY A 564 -6.70 -8.09 -14.64
CA GLY A 564 -7.84 -8.37 -13.78
C GLY A 564 -7.46 -8.23 -12.31
N GLY A 565 -6.63 -7.23 -12.01
CA GLY A 565 -6.02 -7.05 -10.70
C GLY A 565 -5.05 -8.19 -10.33
N ILE A 566 -5.31 -8.87 -9.21
CA ILE A 566 -4.41 -9.89 -8.62
C ILE A 566 -4.37 -11.13 -9.53
N ALA A 567 -5.46 -11.34 -10.26
CA ALA A 567 -5.63 -12.41 -11.22
C ALA A 567 -5.66 -11.84 -12.64
N ARG A 568 -4.88 -12.41 -13.54
CA ARG A 568 -5.10 -12.15 -14.97
C ARG A 568 -6.42 -12.77 -15.42
N LYS A 569 -7.15 -12.08 -16.29
CA LYS A 569 -8.28 -12.65 -17.02
C LYS A 569 -7.76 -13.15 -18.38
N VAL A 570 -8.29 -14.29 -18.82
CA VAL A 570 -7.92 -14.92 -20.09
C VAL A 570 -9.14 -14.95 -21.00
N VAL A 571 -8.99 -14.45 -22.22
CA VAL A 571 -10.01 -14.50 -23.25
C VAL A 571 -9.53 -15.42 -24.37
N LEU A 572 -10.28 -16.49 -24.63
CA LEU A 572 -10.04 -17.40 -25.75
C LEU A 572 -10.95 -17.00 -26.91
N ARG A 573 -10.36 -16.84 -28.10
CA ARG A 573 -11.08 -16.50 -29.33
C ARG A 573 -10.65 -17.39 -30.48
N ALA A 574 -11.60 -17.68 -31.36
CA ALA A 574 -11.34 -18.09 -32.72
C ALA A 574 -11.79 -16.95 -33.65
N ILE A 575 -10.87 -16.45 -34.47
CA ILE A 575 -11.10 -15.35 -35.41
C ILE A 575 -10.86 -15.89 -36.81
N PRO A 576 -11.82 -15.77 -37.74
CA PRO A 576 -11.60 -16.18 -39.12
C PRO A 576 -10.39 -15.46 -39.74
N LEU A 577 -9.52 -16.18 -40.45
CA LEU A 577 -8.26 -15.64 -40.96
C LEU A 577 -8.49 -14.45 -41.89
N PHE A 578 -9.59 -14.48 -42.65
CA PHE A 578 -9.97 -13.42 -43.57
C PHE A 578 -10.25 -12.08 -42.88
N LYS A 579 -10.72 -12.07 -41.62
CA LYS A 579 -10.91 -10.84 -40.84
C LYS A 579 -9.59 -10.17 -40.47
N VAL A 580 -8.54 -10.97 -40.29
CA VAL A 580 -7.19 -10.48 -39.99
C VAL A 580 -6.44 -10.11 -41.27
N LEU A 581 -6.61 -10.91 -42.33
CA LEU A 581 -5.94 -10.72 -43.62
C LEU A 581 -6.73 -9.84 -44.60
N GLY A 582 -7.87 -9.27 -44.24
CA GLY A 582 -8.65 -8.34 -45.07
C GLY A 582 -9.18 -8.91 -46.39
N ASN A 583 -9.28 -10.24 -46.53
CA ASN A 583 -9.81 -10.88 -47.73
C ASN A 583 -11.34 -11.05 -47.57
N PRO A 584 -12.19 -10.61 -48.50
CA PRO A 584 -13.63 -10.78 -48.37
C PRO A 584 -14.04 -12.25 -48.62
N VAL A 585 -14.73 -12.87 -47.67
CA VAL A 585 -15.38 -14.18 -47.84
C VAL A 585 -16.78 -14.14 -47.22
N LYS A 586 -17.70 -14.95 -47.78
CA LYS A 586 -19.07 -15.14 -47.27
C LYS A 586 -19.05 -15.56 -45.79
N GLN A 587 -20.11 -15.14 -45.08
CA GLN A 587 -20.39 -15.36 -43.66
C GLN A 587 -19.72 -16.59 -43.05
N SER A 588 -18.95 -16.36 -41.97
CA SER A 588 -18.27 -17.41 -41.21
C SER A 588 -19.06 -17.80 -39.97
N ALA A 589 -19.13 -19.11 -39.72
CA ALA A 589 -19.83 -19.70 -38.57
C ALA A 589 -18.95 -19.78 -37.30
N VAL A 590 -17.67 -19.41 -37.38
CA VAL A 590 -16.71 -19.63 -36.28
C VAL A 590 -16.58 -18.36 -35.42
N PHE A 591 -17.48 -18.19 -34.46
CA PHE A 591 -17.32 -17.24 -33.37
C PHE A 591 -17.54 -17.93 -32.02
N ALA A 592 -16.44 -18.21 -31.33
CA ALA A 592 -16.48 -18.62 -29.94
C ALA A 592 -15.65 -17.65 -29.11
N THR A 593 -16.29 -17.09 -28.07
CA THR A 593 -15.64 -16.26 -27.06
C THR A 593 -15.82 -16.92 -25.72
N TYR A 594 -14.71 -17.21 -25.06
CA TYR A 594 -14.74 -17.67 -23.69
C TYR A 594 -13.86 -16.77 -22.83
N VAL A 595 -14.41 -16.30 -21.72
CA VAL A 595 -13.69 -15.48 -20.74
C VAL A 595 -13.52 -16.28 -19.47
N TYR A 596 -12.27 -16.41 -19.05
CA TYR A 596 -11.86 -17.10 -17.84
C TYR A 596 -11.19 -16.12 -16.90
N THR A 597 -11.37 -16.33 -15.62
CA THR A 597 -10.57 -15.65 -14.61
C THR A 597 -9.81 -16.71 -13.83
N CYS A 598 -8.48 -16.62 -13.85
CA CYS A 598 -7.62 -17.62 -13.24
C CYS A 598 -7.45 -17.29 -11.74
N CYS A 599 -7.74 -18.23 -10.83
CA CYS A 599 -7.36 -18.08 -9.43
C CYS A 599 -5.85 -18.32 -9.19
N GLY A 600 -5.16 -18.88 -10.19
CA GLY A 600 -3.72 -19.11 -10.21
C GLY A 600 -2.97 -17.80 -10.10
N ARG A 601 -2.00 -17.80 -9.17
CA ARG A 601 -1.16 -16.68 -8.76
C ARG A 601 0.15 -16.66 -9.58
N PRO A 602 0.26 -15.94 -10.71
CA PRO A 602 1.56 -15.53 -11.24
C PRO A 602 1.92 -14.08 -10.89
N GLY A 603 1.04 -13.33 -10.22
CA GLY A 603 1.28 -11.91 -9.87
C GLY A 603 2.10 -11.68 -8.59
N LEU A 604 2.31 -12.72 -7.76
CA LEU A 604 2.91 -12.55 -6.43
C LEU A 604 4.45 -12.47 -6.42
N GLU A 605 5.13 -12.94 -7.46
CA GLU A 605 6.61 -12.88 -7.50
C GLU A 605 7.14 -11.44 -7.64
N ILE A 606 6.34 -10.51 -8.15
CA ILE A 606 6.73 -9.09 -8.27
C ILE A 606 6.22 -8.26 -7.07
N ASN A 607 5.14 -8.66 -6.41
CA ASN A 607 4.48 -7.87 -5.36
C ASN A 607 4.73 -8.36 -3.91
N ASN A 608 5.33 -9.53 -3.69
CA ASN A 608 5.71 -10.00 -2.35
C ASN A 608 7.07 -9.53 -1.86
N GLN A 609 7.86 -8.84 -2.71
CA GLN A 609 8.90 -7.99 -2.15
C GLN A 609 8.18 -6.79 -1.55
N SER A 610 7.96 -6.86 -0.24
CA SER A 610 7.46 -5.73 0.52
C SER A 610 8.18 -4.45 0.06
N PRO A 611 7.45 -3.40 -0.37
CA PRO A 611 8.02 -2.05 -0.54
C PRO A 611 8.83 -1.57 0.67
N LEU A 612 8.71 -2.23 1.83
CA LEU A 612 9.55 -2.05 3.03
C LEU A 612 11.03 -2.45 2.86
N LYS A 613 11.45 -3.05 1.73
CA LYS A 613 12.87 -3.30 1.39
C LYS A 613 13.58 -2.11 0.73
N VAL A 614 12.96 -0.93 0.71
CA VAL A 614 13.52 0.29 0.11
C VAL A 614 14.41 1.02 1.10
#